data_AF-A0A4D6X1A9-F1
#
_entry.id   AF-A0A4D6X1A9-F1
#
_cell.length_a   1.000
_cell.length_b   1.000
_cell.length_c   1.000
_cell.angle_alpha   90.00
_cell.angle_beta   90.00
_cell.angle_gamma   90.00
#
_symmetry.space_group_name_H-M   'P 1'
#
loop_
_entity.id
_entity.type
_entity.pdbx_description
1 polymer ?
#
loop_
_entity_poly.entity_id
_entity_poly.type
_entity_poly.pdbx_seq_one_letter_code
_entity_poly.pdbx_strand_id
1 'polypeptide(L)' 'MYNFWDNIYKFPRFLIAVFLGFFLTTFQPTFKLLKKKKVNIIIIPTIIIIISLLYKLIKIMLGLN' A
#
# COMPACT_ATOMS: atom_id res chain seq x y z
N MET A 1 7.69 37.68 8.29
CA MET A 1 6.61 36.80 8.80
C MET A 1 5.88 36.06 7.67
N TYR A 2 5.47 36.70 6.57
CA TYR A 2 4.79 36.04 5.44
C TYR A 2 5.58 34.87 4.82
N ASN A 3 6.89 35.04 4.61
CA ASN A 3 7.76 33.99 4.05
C ASN A 3 7.92 32.76 4.95
N PHE A 4 7.72 32.89 6.27
CA PHE A 4 7.81 31.75 7.19
C PHE A 4 6.59 30.84 7.04
N TRP A 5 5.40 31.44 7.02
CA TRP A 5 4.15 30.71 6.82
C TRP A 5 4.07 30.08 5.43
N ASP A 6 4.54 30.77 4.39
CA ASP A 6 4.59 30.21 3.02
C ASP A 6 5.51 28.97 2.91
N ASN A 7 6.62 28.94 3.67
CA ASN A 7 7.50 27.77 3.73
C ASN A 7 6.90 26.60 4.53
N ILE A 8 6.11 26.87 5.57
CA ILE A 8 5.44 25.82 6.35
C ILE A 8 4.44 25.05 5.49
N TYR A 9 3.70 25.69 4.57
CA TYR A 9 2.78 24.97 3.67
C TYR A 9 3.49 24.13 2.61
N LYS A 10 4.73 24.50 2.22
CA LYS A 10 5.53 23.74 1.25
C LYS A 10 6.16 22.48 1.86
N PHE A 11 6.43 22.49 3.16
CA PHE A 11 7.07 21.37 3.84
C PHE A 11 6.25 20.07 3.82
N PRO A 12 4.94 20.04 4.12
CA PRO A 12 4.11 18.85 3.97
C PRO A 12 4.12 18.30 2.55
N ARG A 13 4.06 19.17 1.54
CA ARG A 13 4.11 18.76 0.13
C ARG A 13 5.44 18.11 -0.21
N PHE A 14 6.55 18.69 0.24
CA PHE A 14 7.88 18.09 0.09
C PHE A 14 7.97 16.74 0.78
N LEU A 15 7.51 16.66 2.03
CA LEU A 15 7.57 15.44 2.83
C LEU A 15 6.76 14.32 2.18
N ILE A 16 5.52 14.60 1.75
CA ILE A 16 4.69 13.63 1.02
C ILE A 16 5.37 13.19 -0.28
N ALA A 17 5.94 14.13 -1.06
CA ALA A 17 6.62 13.79 -2.30
C ALA A 17 7.84 12.89 -2.08
N VAL A 18 8.64 13.18 -1.05
CA VAL A 18 9.82 12.36 -0.67
C VAL A 18 9.38 10.98 -0.19
N PHE A 19 8.39 10.89 0.69
CA PHE A 19 7.88 9.60 1.16
C PHE A 19 7.32 8.77 0.01
N LEU A 20 6.47 9.34 -0.84
CA LEU A 20 5.93 8.65 -2.01
C LEU A 20 7.05 8.21 -2.96
N GLY A 21 8.00 9.09 -3.28
CA GLY A 21 9.14 8.77 -4.12
C GLY A 21 9.98 7.62 -3.55
N PHE A 22 10.31 7.69 -2.26
CA PHE A 22 11.06 6.65 -1.54
C PHE A 22 10.34 5.30 -1.55
N PHE A 23 9.04 5.27 -1.24
CA PHE A 23 8.29 4.02 -1.25
C PHE A 23 8.15 3.44 -2.66
N LEU A 24 7.88 4.28 -3.67
CA LEU A 24 7.76 3.83 -5.06
C LEU A 24 9.07 3.24 -5.59
N THR A 25 10.22 3.85 -5.29
CA THR A 25 11.52 3.34 -5.70
C THR A 25 11.90 2.08 -4.92
N THR A 26 11.70 2.08 -3.60
CA THR A 26 11.99 0.92 -2.74
C THR A 26 11.15 -0.30 -3.13
N PHE A 27 9.88 -0.10 -3.48
CA PHE A 27 8.98 -1.18 -3.90
C PHE A 27 9.01 -1.48 -5.40
N GLN A 28 9.84 -0.81 -6.20
CA GLN A 28 9.98 -1.08 -7.63
C GLN A 28 10.30 -2.56 -7.95
N PRO A 29 11.22 -3.24 -7.23
CA PRO A 29 11.50 -4.67 -7.47
C PRO A 29 10.28 -5.56 -7.18
N THR A 30 9.49 -5.21 -6.16
CA THR A 30 8.24 -5.89 -5.78
C THR A 30 7.21 -5.77 -6.89
N PHE A 31 7.02 -4.58 -7.47
CA PHE A 31 6.16 -4.39 -8.64
C PHE A 31 6.67 -5.13 -9.89
N LYS A 32 7.98 -5.31 -10.04
CA LYS A 32 8.58 -6.10 -11.13
C LYS A 32 8.29 -7.59 -10.97
N LEU A 33 8.31 -8.10 -9.74
CA LEU A 33 7.94 -9.49 -9.42
C LEU A 33 6.47 -9.78 -9.76
N LEU A 34 5.57 -8.82 -9.46
CA LEU A 34 4.14 -8.87 -9.82
C LEU A 34 3.86 -8.83 -11.33
N LYS A 35 4.85 -8.57 -12.18
CA LYS A 35 4.70 -8.66 -13.64
C LYS A 35 5.13 -10.02 -14.19
N LYS A 36 5.79 -10.87 -13.38
CA LYS A 36 6.21 -12.20 -13.82
C LYS A 36 5.04 -13.18 -13.73
N LYS A 37 4.58 -13.68 -14.88
CA LYS A 37 3.47 -14.67 -15.00
C LYS A 37 3.57 -15.83 -13.99
N LYS A 38 4.77 -16.39 -13.81
CA LYS A 38 5.00 -17.51 -12.85
C LYS A 38 4.77 -17.12 -11.39
N VAL A 39 5.10 -15.89 -11.01
CA VAL A 39 4.94 -15.40 -9.63
C VAL A 39 3.47 -15.02 -9.39
N ASN A 40 2.78 -14.47 -10.39
CA ASN A 40 1.36 -14.11 -10.29
C ASN A 40 0.45 -15.31 -10.04
N ILE A 41 0.80 -16.48 -10.59
CA ILE A 41 0.07 -17.74 -10.34
C ILE A 41 0.05 -18.08 -8.84
N ILE A 42 1.03 -17.65 -8.06
CA ILE A 42 1.12 -17.90 -6.61
C ILE A 42 0.56 -16.71 -5.81
N ILE A 43 0.85 -15.48 -6.25
CA ILE A 43 0.41 -14.26 -5.53
C ILE A 43 -1.11 -14.07 -5.59
N ILE A 44 -1.75 -14.29 -6.74
CA ILE A 44 -3.20 -14.09 -6.88
C ILE A 44 -4.01 -15.01 -5.94
N PRO A 45 -3.80 -16.35 -5.93
CA PRO A 45 -4.56 -17.21 -5.03
C PRO A 45 -4.23 -16.96 -3.55
N THR A 46 -2.99 -16.60 -3.21
CA THR A 46 -2.65 -16.25 -1.82
C THR A 46 -3.40 -15.01 -1.34
N ILE A 47 -3.53 -13.97 -2.18
CA ILE A 47 -4.36 -12.79 -1.87
C ILE A 47 -5.84 -13.19 -1.69
N ILE A 48 -6.38 -14.03 -2.58
CA ILE A 48 -7.78 -14.49 -2.49
C ILE A 48 -8.02 -15.27 -1.18
N ILE A 49 -7.09 -16.14 -0.78
CA ILE A 49 -7.15 -16.89 0.46
C ILE A 49 -7.16 -15.95 1.68
N ILE A 50 -6.27 -14.95 1.69
CA ILE A 50 -6.20 -13.95 2.77
C ILE A 50 -7.51 -13.17 2.86
N ILE A 51 -8.05 -12.70 1.74
CA ILE A 51 -9.33 -11.96 1.72
C ILE A 51 -10.47 -12.86 2.21
N SER A 52 -10.52 -14.12 1.77
CA SER A 52 -11.54 -15.07 2.22
C SER A 52 -11.45 -15.35 3.72
N LEU A 53 -10.24 -15.49 4.26
CA LEU A 53 -9.99 -15.63 5.69
C LEU A 53 -10.42 -14.41 6.47
N LEU A 54 -10.03 -13.21 6.04
CA LEU A 54 -10.44 -11.96 6.68
C LEU A 54 -11.96 -11.81 6.67
N TYR A 55 -12.61 -12.11 5.54
CA TYR A 55 -14.06 -12.10 5.43
C TYR A 55 -14.72 -13.06 6.43
N LYS A 56 -14.22 -14.30 6.53
CA LYS A 56 -14.72 -15.28 7.51
C LYS A 56 -14.51 -14.81 8.94
N LEU A 57 -13.36 -14.26 9.27
CA LEU A 57 -13.06 -13.73 10.60
C LEU A 57 -14.02 -12.60 10.96
N ILE A 58 -14.23 -11.63 10.07
CA ILE A 58 -15.19 -10.54 10.26
C ILE A 58 -16.60 -11.09 10.44
N LYS A 59 -16.99 -12.06 9.60
CA LYS A 59 -18.29 -12.72 9.65
C LYS A 59 -18.52 -13.41 11.02
N ILE A 60 -17.51 -14.12 11.54
CA ILE A 60 -17.52 -14.72 12.89
C ILE A 60 -17.61 -13.64 13.97
N MET A 61 -16.82 -12.56 13.88
CA MET A 61 -16.84 -11.46 14.86
C MET A 61 -18.19 -10.75 14.93
N LEU A 62 -18.91 -10.70 13.80
CA LEU A 62 -20.25 -10.12 13.72
C LEU A 62 -21.36 -11.09 14.14
N GLY A 63 -21.03 -12.34 14.51
CA GLY A 63 -22.01 -13.37 14.86
C GLY A 63 -22.91 -13.78 13.69
N LEU A 64 -22.55 -13.40 12.47
CA LEU A 64 -23.24 -13.80 11.26
C LEU A 64 -22.70 -15.19 10.90
N ASN A 65 -23.29 -16.28 11.39
CA ASN A 65 -22.79 -17.63 11.08
C ASN A 65 -23.18 -18.06 9.65
#